data_AF-A0A941S0Y3-F1
#
_entry.id   AF-A0A941S0Y3-F1
#
_cell.length_a   1.000
_cell.length_b   1.000
_cell.length_c   1.000
_cell.angle_alpha   90.00
_cell.angle_beta   90.00
_cell.angle_gamma   90.00
#
_symmetry.space_group_name_H-M   'P 1'
#
loop_
_entity.id
_entity.type
_entity.pdbx_description
1 polymer ?
#
loop_
_entity_poly.entity_id
_entity_poly.type
_entity_poly.pdbx_seq_one_letter_code
_entity_poly.pdbx_strand_id
1 'polypeptide(L)'
;MNCDTAFDLMTDSEGCHSRALVQHLESCPRCRQMLDALSPALDFLAEDTECELDALPDSTSSHALDLHACPASAESLQIVRQASARLEYRSGPSSARTRRTWGQSIKYAAAFAAGVFLASVVLFPRERATSVVPTECTRFQLASAESTRSSAETLQLAQSCAICHQSSDPGQKEHSSDRSRPLDGSWDWLRQLLDEPATLPHRAPAFDEAPLIAVGHLGREPDDLV
;
A
#
# COMPACT_ATOMS: atom_id res chain seq x y z
N MET A 1 32.80 9.87 1.05
CA MET A 1 31.82 9.53 0.00
C MET A 1 30.49 9.18 0.68
N ASN A 2 29.35 9.59 0.11
CA ASN A 2 28.04 9.19 0.63
C ASN A 2 27.57 7.89 -0.05
N CYS A 3 26.54 7.22 0.48
CA CYS A 3 26.10 5.94 -0.06
C CYS A 3 25.51 6.04 -1.47
N ASP A 4 24.95 7.20 -1.83
CA ASP A 4 24.31 7.41 -3.14
C ASP A 4 25.37 7.52 -4.25
N THR A 5 26.40 8.35 -4.05
CA THR A 5 27.57 8.43 -4.96
C THR A 5 28.33 7.11 -5.04
N ALA A 6 28.36 6.32 -3.95
CA ALA A 6 28.92 4.97 -4.00
C ALA A 6 28.09 4.05 -4.90
N PHE A 7 26.76 4.18 -4.89
CA PHE A 7 25.88 3.41 -5.76
C PHE A 7 26.09 3.78 -7.22
N ASP A 8 26.12 5.07 -7.54
CA ASP A 8 26.39 5.53 -8.91
C ASP A 8 27.70 4.96 -9.46
N LEU A 9 28.78 5.01 -8.65
CA LEU A 9 30.09 4.45 -9.03
C LEU A 9 30.10 2.91 -9.13
N MET A 10 29.23 2.18 -8.42
CA MET A 10 29.14 0.72 -8.53
C MET A 10 28.46 0.28 -9.83
N THR A 11 27.57 1.12 -10.37
CA THR A 11 26.85 0.83 -11.62
C THR A 11 27.50 1.42 -12.86
N ASP A 12 28.49 2.30 -12.68
CA ASP A 12 29.28 2.89 -13.75
C ASP A 12 30.49 2.01 -14.09
N SER A 13 30.69 1.70 -15.37
CA SER A 13 31.76 0.82 -15.84
C SER A 13 33.15 1.43 -15.59
N GLU A 14 33.29 2.74 -15.72
CA GLU A 14 34.55 3.44 -15.42
C GLU A 14 34.71 3.70 -13.91
N GLY A 15 33.59 3.97 -13.22
CA GLY A 15 33.55 4.31 -11.80
C GLY A 15 33.85 3.16 -10.84
N CYS A 16 33.61 1.91 -11.27
CA CYS A 16 33.68 0.73 -10.39
C CYS A 16 35.09 0.47 -9.81
N HIS A 17 36.14 0.97 -10.48
CA HIS A 17 37.53 0.82 -10.04
C HIS A 17 38.06 2.02 -9.23
N SER A 18 37.19 2.98 -8.88
CA SER A 18 37.58 4.14 -8.11
C SER A 18 38.12 3.75 -6.72
N ARG A 19 39.31 4.24 -6.37
CA ARG A 19 39.92 4.02 -5.05
C ARG A 19 39.03 4.52 -3.91
N ALA A 20 38.27 5.59 -4.15
CA ALA A 20 37.31 6.12 -3.18
C ALA A 20 36.16 5.15 -2.90
N LEU A 21 35.71 4.40 -3.92
CA LEU A 21 34.68 3.38 -3.80
C LEU A 21 35.17 2.19 -2.97
N VAL A 22 36.36 1.67 -3.27
CA VAL A 22 36.96 0.56 -2.51
C VAL A 22 37.07 0.90 -1.03
N GLN A 23 37.60 2.09 -0.70
CA GLN A 23 37.73 2.55 0.69
C GLN A 23 36.36 2.67 1.39
N HIS A 24 35.32 3.10 0.66
CA HIS A 24 33.98 3.18 1.22
C HIS A 24 33.38 1.80 1.51
N LEU A 25 33.53 0.84 0.59
CA LEU A 25 33.03 -0.53 0.74
C LEU A 25 33.68 -1.27 1.93
N GLU A 26 34.96 -1.00 2.20
CA GLU A 26 35.64 -1.51 3.40
C GLU A 26 35.04 -0.96 4.69
N SER A 27 34.59 0.31 4.68
CA SER A 27 34.04 0.99 5.86
C SER A 27 32.53 0.84 6.04
N CYS A 28 31.78 0.56 4.97
CA CYS A 28 30.32 0.60 4.94
C CYS A 28 29.72 -0.78 4.61
N PRO A 29 29.24 -1.55 5.62
CA PRO A 29 28.71 -2.89 5.39
C PRO A 29 27.44 -2.90 4.55
N ARG A 30 26.64 -1.82 4.58
CA ARG A 30 25.43 -1.67 3.76
C ARG A 30 25.75 -1.63 2.27
N CYS A 31 26.73 -0.83 1.87
CA CYS A 31 27.13 -0.73 0.46
C CYS A 31 27.80 -2.02 -0.03
N ARG A 32 28.54 -2.72 0.83
CA ARG A 32 29.09 -4.05 0.50
C ARG A 32 28.00 -5.08 0.21
N GLN A 33 26.98 -5.18 1.09
CA GLN A 33 25.85 -6.07 0.85
C GLN A 33 25.08 -5.72 -0.43
N MET A 34 24.99 -4.43 -0.75
CA MET A 34 24.37 -3.97 -1.98
C MET A 34 25.18 -4.38 -3.21
N LEU A 35 26.51 -4.24 -3.17
CA LEU A 35 27.40 -4.75 -4.23
C LEU A 35 27.26 -6.25 -4.41
N ASP A 36 27.25 -7.03 -3.32
CA ASP A 36 27.08 -8.49 -3.36
C ASP A 36 25.74 -8.88 -4.03
N ALA A 37 24.67 -8.11 -3.79
CA ALA A 37 23.38 -8.34 -4.42
C ALA A 37 23.35 -7.96 -5.91
N LEU A 38 24.18 -7.00 -6.33
CA LEU A 38 24.28 -6.53 -7.72
C LEU A 38 25.28 -7.33 -8.55
N SER A 39 26.26 -8.02 -7.92
CA SER A 39 27.32 -8.78 -8.61
C SER A 39 26.79 -9.65 -9.75
N PRO A 40 25.71 -10.44 -9.61
CA PRO A 40 25.24 -11.28 -10.71
C PRO A 40 24.80 -10.48 -11.93
N ALA A 41 24.24 -9.28 -11.74
CA ALA A 41 23.81 -8.41 -12.83
C ALA A 41 24.99 -7.68 -13.48
N LEU A 42 25.99 -7.31 -12.68
CA LEU A 42 27.23 -6.69 -13.19
C LEU A 42 28.05 -7.68 -14.02
N ASP A 43 28.08 -8.96 -13.65
CA ASP A 43 28.75 -10.01 -14.42
C ASP A 43 28.14 -10.15 -15.82
N PHE A 44 26.81 -10.09 -15.95
CA PHE A 44 26.14 -10.10 -17.27
C PHE A 44 26.51 -8.90 -18.14
N LEU A 45 26.65 -7.70 -17.55
CA LEU A 45 27.02 -6.49 -18.30
C LEU A 45 28.50 -6.50 -18.73
N ALA A 46 29.38 -7.16 -17.97
CA ALA A 46 30.79 -7.30 -18.31
C ALA A 46 30.99 -8.21 -19.53
N GLU A 47 30.24 -9.31 -19.64
CA GLU A 47 30.32 -10.26 -20.76
C GLU A 47 29.98 -9.60 -22.11
N ASP A 48 29.03 -8.67 -22.15
CA ASP A 48 28.65 -7.95 -23.37
C ASP A 48 29.75 -6.99 -23.85
N THR A 49 30.60 -6.49 -22.94
CA THR A 49 31.63 -5.50 -23.27
C THR A 49 32.87 -6.14 -23.90
N GLU A 50 33.18 -7.39 -23.56
CA GLU A 50 34.36 -8.09 -24.06
C GLU A 50 34.17 -8.67 -25.49
N CYS A 51 32.94 -8.89 -25.94
CA CYS A 51 32.67 -9.44 -27.28
C CYS A 51 32.84 -8.44 -28.42
N GLU A 52 32.87 -7.14 -28.15
CA GLU A 52 32.95 -6.09 -29.19
C GLU A 52 34.40 -5.70 -29.54
N LEU A 53 35.39 -6.01 -28.69
CA LEU A 53 36.76 -5.51 -28.85
C LEU A 53 37.68 -6.38 -29.74
N ASP A 54 37.31 -7.64 -30.01
CA ASP A 54 38.15 -8.56 -30.81
C ASP A 54 37.76 -8.61 -32.31
N ALA A 55 36.80 -7.79 -32.75
CA ALA A 55 36.24 -7.85 -34.11
C ALA A 55 36.35 -6.54 -34.91
N LEU A 56 37.31 -5.66 -34.63
CA LEU A 56 37.60 -4.52 -35.50
C LEU A 56 38.96 -4.67 -36.21
N PRO A 57 38.97 -5.06 -37.50
CA PRO A 57 40.11 -4.75 -38.35
C PRO A 57 40.21 -3.24 -38.55
N ASP A 58 41.42 -2.70 -38.34
CA ASP A 58 41.85 -1.33 -38.64
C ASP A 58 41.09 -0.72 -39.83
N SER A 59 40.16 0.19 -39.57
CA SER A 59 39.57 1.04 -40.61
C SER A 59 39.11 2.36 -39.99
N THR A 60 40.05 3.29 -39.93
CA THR A 60 39.83 4.73 -39.87
C THR A 60 38.75 5.16 -40.87
N SER A 61 37.53 5.43 -40.42
CA SER A 61 36.71 6.49 -41.01
C SER A 61 35.70 7.02 -40.00
N SER A 62 35.70 8.35 -39.87
CA SER A 62 34.75 9.11 -39.07
C SER A 62 33.36 9.00 -39.66
N HIS A 63 32.40 8.38 -38.97
CA HIS A 63 30.99 8.69 -39.17
C HIS A 63 30.21 8.63 -37.85
N ALA A 64 29.35 9.63 -37.71
CA ALA A 64 28.63 10.01 -36.52
C ALA A 64 27.47 9.05 -36.19
N LEU A 65 27.25 8.87 -34.88
CA LEU A 65 25.95 8.70 -34.22
C LEU A 65 24.87 7.96 -35.03
N ASP A 66 25.07 6.66 -35.24
CA ASP A 66 23.94 5.74 -35.30
C ASP A 66 24.04 4.84 -34.08
N LEU A 67 23.12 5.05 -33.12
CA LEU A 67 22.80 4.02 -32.13
C LEU A 67 22.36 2.80 -32.93
N HIS A 68 23.30 1.88 -33.16
CA HIS A 68 23.00 0.56 -33.65
C HIS A 68 22.03 -0.08 -32.66
N ALA A 69 20.74 -0.05 -33.03
CA ALA A 69 19.78 -1.02 -32.56
C ALA A 69 20.36 -2.38 -32.91
N CYS A 70 21.08 -2.97 -31.96
CA CYS A 70 21.63 -4.30 -32.09
C CYS A 70 20.45 -5.19 -32.45
N PRO A 71 20.39 -5.75 -33.68
CA PRO A 71 19.23 -6.50 -34.11
C PRO A 71 19.21 -7.74 -33.23
N ALA A 72 18.34 -7.72 -32.21
CA ALA A 72 18.10 -8.86 -31.36
C ALA A 72 17.80 -10.02 -32.31
N SER A 73 18.77 -10.91 -32.46
CA SER A 73 18.68 -12.01 -33.41
C SER A 73 17.41 -12.79 -33.09
N ALA A 74 16.71 -13.28 -34.12
CA ALA A 74 15.48 -14.04 -33.89
C ALA A 74 15.70 -15.22 -32.93
N GLU A 75 16.94 -15.69 -32.82
CA GLU A 75 17.42 -16.69 -31.88
C GLU A 75 17.48 -16.18 -30.42
N SER A 76 17.98 -14.96 -30.16
CA SER A 76 17.99 -14.40 -28.80
C SER A 76 16.58 -14.16 -28.27
N LEU A 77 15.64 -13.74 -29.13
CA LEU A 77 14.22 -13.63 -28.78
C LEU A 77 13.57 -14.98 -28.46
N GLN A 78 14.01 -16.07 -29.10
CA GLN A 78 13.54 -17.42 -28.75
C GLN A 78 14.08 -17.88 -27.39
N ILE A 79 15.35 -17.60 -27.09
CA ILE A 79 15.98 -17.92 -25.80
C ILE A 79 15.27 -17.16 -24.67
N VAL A 80 15.00 -15.87 -24.84
CA VAL A 80 14.26 -15.06 -23.85
C VAL A 80 12.86 -15.62 -23.61
N ARG A 81 12.12 -15.96 -24.68
CA ARG A 81 10.77 -16.55 -24.56
C ARG A 81 10.79 -17.93 -23.88
N GLN A 82 11.82 -18.74 -24.15
CA GLN A 82 11.97 -20.04 -23.50
C GLN A 82 12.38 -19.91 -22.03
N ALA A 83 13.21 -18.92 -21.70
CA ALA A 83 13.59 -18.60 -20.32
C ALA A 83 12.40 -18.06 -19.51
N SER A 84 11.59 -17.16 -20.08
CA SER A 84 10.40 -16.61 -19.43
C SER A 84 9.34 -17.70 -19.17
N ALA A 85 9.10 -18.58 -20.14
CA ALA A 85 8.18 -19.72 -19.97
C ALA A 85 8.64 -20.68 -18.86
N ARG A 86 9.96 -20.91 -18.71
CA ARG A 86 10.51 -21.71 -17.62
C ARG A 86 10.38 -21.02 -16.27
N LEU A 87 10.50 -19.70 -16.22
CA LEU A 87 10.29 -18.92 -15.00
C LEU A 87 8.83 -18.95 -14.57
N GLU A 88 7.86 -18.78 -15.49
CA GLU A 88 6.43 -18.86 -15.19
C GLU A 88 6.02 -20.25 -14.66
N TYR A 89 6.56 -21.31 -15.25
CA TYR A 89 6.33 -22.68 -14.78
C TYR A 89 6.91 -22.92 -13.38
N ARG A 90 8.05 -22.28 -13.06
CA ARG A 90 8.72 -22.41 -11.76
C ARG A 90 8.19 -21.44 -10.70
N SER A 91 7.60 -20.33 -11.11
CA SER A 91 6.97 -19.32 -10.24
C SER A 91 5.53 -19.67 -9.85
N GLY A 92 5.05 -20.88 -10.21
CA GLY A 92 3.89 -21.46 -9.56
C GLY A 92 3.97 -21.25 -8.04
N PRO A 93 2.88 -20.87 -7.36
CA PRO A 93 2.90 -20.30 -6.01
C PRO A 93 3.62 -21.26 -5.06
N SER A 94 4.90 -20.97 -4.83
CA SER A 94 5.81 -21.71 -3.96
C SER A 94 5.46 -21.39 -2.49
N SER A 95 4.22 -21.67 -2.11
CA SER A 95 3.68 -21.57 -0.75
C SER A 95 4.33 -22.58 0.20
N ALA A 96 4.98 -23.62 -0.33
CA ALA A 96 5.64 -24.65 0.45
C ALA A 96 7.01 -24.22 1.03
N ARG A 97 7.76 -23.34 0.34
CA ARG A 97 9.07 -22.83 0.83
C ARG A 97 8.93 -21.63 1.74
N THR A 98 8.00 -20.71 1.47
CA THR A 98 7.74 -19.53 2.30
C THR A 98 7.14 -19.87 3.68
N ARG A 99 6.43 -21.00 3.82
CA ARG A 99 5.94 -21.45 5.13
C ARG A 99 7.04 -21.79 6.14
N ARG A 100 8.21 -22.25 5.70
CA ARG A 100 9.30 -22.62 6.62
C ARG A 100 10.03 -21.41 7.19
N THR A 101 10.19 -20.35 6.41
CA THR A 101 10.85 -19.12 6.88
C THR A 101 9.90 -18.25 7.70
N TRP A 102 8.60 -18.23 7.38
CA TRP A 102 7.61 -17.46 8.15
C TRP A 102 7.41 -17.95 9.59
N GLY A 103 7.63 -19.24 9.85
CA GLY A 103 7.54 -19.80 11.21
C GLY A 103 8.55 -19.19 12.19
N GLN A 104 9.71 -18.74 11.71
CA GLN A 104 10.70 -18.07 12.56
C GLN A 104 10.39 -16.57 12.73
N SER A 105 9.88 -15.91 11.68
CA SER A 105 9.53 -14.48 11.72
C SER A 105 8.41 -14.17 12.73
N ILE A 106 7.47 -15.09 12.93
CA ILE A 106 6.36 -14.91 13.88
C ILE A 106 6.85 -14.72 15.33
N LYS A 107 7.94 -15.39 15.72
CA LYS A 107 8.49 -15.28 17.08
C LYS A 107 9.04 -13.88 17.36
N TYR A 108 9.73 -13.30 16.38
CA TYR A 108 10.28 -11.95 16.50
C TYR A 108 9.19 -10.87 16.41
N ALA A 109 8.17 -11.08 15.58
CA ALA A 109 7.01 -10.17 15.49
C ALA A 109 6.25 -10.07 16.81
N ALA A 110 6.04 -11.19 17.51
CA ALA A 110 5.38 -11.19 18.82
C ALA A 110 6.21 -10.45 19.88
N ALA A 111 7.53 -10.67 19.93
CA ALA A 111 8.42 -9.95 20.85
C ALA A 111 8.43 -8.43 20.59
N PHE A 112 8.45 -8.05 19.30
CA PHE A 112 8.38 -6.64 18.91
C PHE A 112 7.05 -5.99 19.30
N ALA A 113 5.92 -6.64 19.02
CA ALA A 113 4.59 -6.13 19.39
C ALA A 113 4.43 -5.97 20.91
N ALA A 114 4.93 -6.93 21.69
CA ALA A 114 4.94 -6.82 23.16
C ALA A 114 5.81 -5.64 23.64
N GLY A 115 6.97 -5.43 23.02
CA GLY A 115 7.84 -4.29 23.31
C GLY A 115 7.19 -2.94 23.01
N VAL A 116 6.53 -2.82 21.85
CA VAL A 116 5.78 -1.59 21.47
C VAL A 116 4.63 -1.33 22.42
N PHE A 117 3.89 -2.37 22.83
CA PHE A 117 2.80 -2.24 23.80
C PHE A 117 3.30 -1.82 25.18
N LEU A 118 4.43 -2.37 25.63
CA LEU A 118 5.02 -1.96 26.90
C LEU A 118 5.51 -0.51 26.84
N ALA A 119 6.14 -0.12 25.73
CA ALA A 119 6.61 1.24 25.50
C ALA A 119 5.45 2.24 25.46
N SER A 120 4.31 1.88 24.85
CA SER A 120 3.14 2.77 24.81
C SER A 120 2.53 2.97 26.20
N VAL A 121 2.48 1.95 27.05
CA VAL A 121 2.00 2.08 28.43
C VAL A 121 2.90 2.98 29.28
N VAL A 122 4.21 2.97 29.04
CA VAL A 122 5.18 3.78 29.81
C VAL A 122 5.23 5.22 29.29
N LEU A 123 5.24 5.44 27.98
CA LEU A 123 5.40 6.76 27.37
C LEU A 123 4.10 7.56 27.32
N PHE A 124 2.96 6.88 27.31
CA PHE A 124 1.65 7.52 27.47
C PHE A 124 1.12 7.15 28.84
N PRO A 125 1.63 7.77 29.93
CA PRO A 125 0.93 7.71 31.20
C PRO A 125 -0.45 8.27 30.91
N ARG A 126 -1.42 7.37 30.80
CA ARG A 126 -2.82 7.69 30.54
C ARG A 126 -3.16 8.69 31.61
N GLU A 127 -3.19 9.97 31.23
CA GLU A 127 -3.65 11.03 32.10
C GLU A 127 -5.02 10.54 32.54
N ARG A 128 -5.09 10.11 33.80
CA ARG A 128 -6.37 9.87 34.45
C ARG A 128 -6.93 11.26 34.53
N ALA A 129 -7.58 11.68 33.44
CA ALA A 129 -8.55 12.73 33.47
C ALA A 129 -9.46 12.33 34.62
N THR A 130 -9.29 13.03 35.73
CA THR A 130 -10.30 13.14 36.77
C THR A 130 -11.48 13.78 36.06
N SER A 131 -12.24 12.93 35.37
CA SER A 131 -13.53 13.22 34.80
C SER A 131 -14.39 13.58 36.00
N VAL A 132 -14.46 14.87 36.30
CA VAL A 132 -15.61 15.46 36.95
C VAL A 132 -16.75 15.15 35.99
N VAL A 133 -17.43 14.02 36.21
CA VAL A 133 -18.58 13.60 35.41
C VAL A 133 -19.59 14.74 35.49
N PRO A 134 -19.81 15.51 34.41
CA PRO A 134 -20.94 16.42 34.39
C PRO A 134 -22.15 15.50 34.32
N THR A 135 -22.94 15.44 35.38
CA THR A 135 -24.20 14.67 35.44
C THR A 135 -25.28 15.23 34.51
N GLU A 136 -24.95 16.25 33.72
CA GLU A 136 -25.87 16.91 32.80
C GLU A 136 -25.33 16.82 31.37
N CYS A 137 -26.10 16.14 30.53
CA CYS A 137 -25.85 16.06 29.09
C CYS A 137 -26.10 17.44 28.46
N THR A 138 -25.03 18.23 28.27
CA THR A 138 -25.08 19.55 27.61
C THR A 138 -25.65 19.49 26.18
N ARG A 139 -25.70 18.29 25.57
CA ARG A 139 -26.27 18.06 24.25
C ARG A 139 -27.79 18.17 24.18
N PHE A 140 -28.50 17.98 25.30
CA PHE A 140 -29.96 18.13 25.32
C PHE A 140 -30.39 19.59 25.09
N GLN A 141 -29.58 20.56 25.55
CA GLN A 141 -29.85 21.99 25.35
C GLN A 141 -29.67 22.44 23.88
N LEU A 142 -28.83 21.75 23.11
CA LEU A 142 -28.67 21.99 21.67
C LEU A 142 -29.79 21.37 20.84
N ALA A 143 -30.43 20.29 21.33
CA ALA A 143 -31.52 19.64 20.62
C ALA A 143 -32.83 20.45 20.67
N SER A 144 -33.07 21.22 21.74
CA SER A 144 -34.28 22.06 21.86
C SER A 144 -34.25 23.34 21.01
N ALA A 145 -33.11 23.71 20.44
CA ALA A 145 -32.96 24.94 19.67
C ALA A 145 -33.18 24.78 18.15
N GLU A 146 -33.27 23.55 17.64
CA GLU A 146 -33.14 23.29 16.20
C GLU A 146 -34.30 22.44 15.64
N SER A 147 -35.48 23.06 15.48
CA SER A 147 -36.71 22.38 15.02
C SER A 147 -36.80 22.13 13.50
N THR A 148 -35.74 22.40 12.73
CA THR A 148 -35.72 22.30 11.26
C THR A 148 -34.81 21.21 10.71
N ARG A 149 -34.22 20.37 11.57
CA ARG A 149 -33.33 19.30 11.12
C ARG A 149 -34.05 18.20 10.35
N SER A 150 -33.38 17.70 9.31
CA SER A 150 -33.82 16.54 8.55
C SER A 150 -33.89 15.30 9.45
N SER A 151 -34.83 14.38 9.18
CA SER A 151 -35.03 13.16 9.96
C SER A 151 -33.76 12.30 10.07
N ALA A 152 -32.89 12.33 9.06
CA ALA A 152 -31.61 11.64 9.06
C ALA A 152 -30.63 12.20 10.10
N GLU A 153 -30.57 13.52 10.27
CA GLU A 153 -29.72 14.15 11.29
C GLU A 153 -30.23 13.86 12.70
N THR A 154 -31.56 13.78 12.88
CA THR A 154 -32.17 13.40 14.16
C THR A 154 -31.81 11.98 14.56
N LEU A 155 -31.81 11.04 13.61
CA LEU A 155 -31.37 9.66 13.85
C LEU A 155 -29.88 9.58 14.19
N GLN A 156 -29.04 10.33 13.49
CA GLN A 156 -27.60 10.36 13.77
C GLN A 156 -27.31 10.94 15.17
N LEU A 157 -28.06 11.97 15.58
CA LEU A 157 -27.97 12.53 16.91
C LEU A 157 -28.43 11.52 17.97
N ALA A 158 -29.55 10.83 17.76
CA ALA A 158 -30.06 9.80 18.66
C ALA A 158 -29.07 8.64 18.85
N GLN A 159 -28.41 8.19 17.77
CA GLN A 159 -27.37 7.17 17.83
C GLN A 159 -26.16 7.63 18.64
N SER A 160 -25.75 8.90 18.50
CA SER A 160 -24.64 9.46 19.28
C SER A 160 -24.95 9.53 20.77
N CYS A 161 -26.22 9.78 21.13
CA CYS A 161 -26.68 9.77 22.52
C CYS A 161 -26.73 8.35 23.08
N ALA A 162 -27.18 7.36 22.30
CA ALA A 162 -27.27 5.97 22.75
C ALA A 162 -25.91 5.39 23.17
N ILE A 163 -24.83 5.74 22.45
CA ILE A 163 -23.46 5.29 22.78
C ILE A 163 -22.99 5.82 24.14
N CYS A 164 -23.33 7.08 24.45
CA CYS A 164 -22.93 7.72 25.71
C CYS A 164 -23.78 7.24 26.91
N HIS A 165 -25.06 6.94 26.69
CA HIS A 165 -25.94 6.46 27.76
C HIS A 165 -25.84 4.96 28.01
N GLN A 166 -25.45 4.13 27.02
CA GLN A 166 -25.16 2.71 27.25
C GLN A 166 -24.01 2.47 28.23
N SER A 167 -23.07 3.40 28.30
CA SER A 167 -21.88 3.29 29.14
C SER A 167 -22.06 3.84 30.55
N SER A 168 -23.17 4.55 30.81
CA SER A 168 -23.44 5.24 32.07
C SER A 168 -24.60 4.64 32.86
N ASP A 169 -24.99 3.37 32.66
CA ASP A 169 -25.99 2.74 33.53
C ASP A 169 -25.40 2.56 34.95
N PRO A 170 -25.72 3.42 35.93
CA PRO A 170 -25.16 3.33 37.27
C PRO A 170 -25.94 2.32 38.12
N GLY A 171 -26.97 1.67 37.55
CA GLY A 171 -27.86 0.74 38.24
C GLY A 171 -27.28 -0.64 38.51
N GLN A 172 -26.08 -0.96 38.00
CA GLN A 172 -25.43 -2.26 38.23
C GLN A 172 -24.49 -2.28 39.45
N LYS A 173 -24.74 -1.43 40.45
CA LYS A 173 -24.13 -1.61 41.77
C LYS A 173 -25.07 -2.40 42.67
N GLU A 174 -24.72 -3.68 42.77
CA GLU A 174 -24.79 -4.46 44.01
C GLU A 174 -26.18 -4.69 44.58
N HIS A 175 -26.92 -5.66 44.02
CA HIS A 175 -27.65 -6.58 44.88
C HIS A 175 -27.51 -8.03 44.41
N SER A 176 -26.89 -8.79 45.30
CA SER A 176 -26.84 -10.24 45.44
C SER A 176 -27.97 -11.03 44.78
N SER A 177 -27.57 -12.03 43.98
CA SER A 177 -28.01 -13.43 44.09
C SER A 177 -29.51 -13.68 44.28
N ASP A 178 -30.33 -13.55 43.24
CA ASP A 178 -31.34 -14.58 42.95
C ASP A 178 -31.88 -14.50 41.51
N ARG A 179 -32.03 -15.69 40.91
CA ARG A 179 -32.85 -16.04 39.74
C ARG A 179 -32.76 -15.22 38.44
N SER A 180 -32.06 -15.85 37.49
CA SER A 180 -32.51 -16.14 36.12
C SER A 180 -33.88 -15.55 35.72
N ARG A 181 -33.87 -14.36 35.13
CA ARG A 181 -34.91 -13.92 34.19
C ARG A 181 -34.25 -13.26 32.97
N PRO A 182 -34.67 -13.61 31.75
CA PRO A 182 -34.16 -12.97 30.53
C PRO A 182 -34.62 -11.51 30.48
N LEU A 183 -33.67 -10.62 30.26
CA LEU A 183 -33.87 -9.18 30.05
C LEU A 183 -34.42 -8.94 28.63
N ASP A 184 -35.74 -9.08 28.46
CA ASP A 184 -36.41 -8.85 27.16
C ASP A 184 -36.98 -7.42 27.00
N GLY A 185 -36.78 -6.48 27.93
CA GLY A 185 -37.59 -5.25 27.99
C GLY A 185 -36.99 -3.92 27.51
N SER A 186 -35.73 -3.84 27.06
CA SER A 186 -35.08 -2.52 26.90
C SER A 186 -35.19 -1.90 25.49
N TRP A 187 -35.67 -2.63 24.48
CA TRP A 187 -35.55 -2.22 23.07
C TRP A 187 -36.88 -2.08 22.32
N ASP A 188 -38.02 -2.31 22.98
CA ASP A 188 -39.33 -2.27 22.30
C ASP A 188 -39.70 -0.87 21.80
N TRP A 189 -39.22 0.19 22.47
CA TRP A 189 -39.38 1.57 22.00
C TRP A 189 -38.58 1.86 20.72
N LEU A 190 -37.44 1.18 20.52
CA LEU A 190 -36.59 1.37 19.34
C LEU A 190 -37.17 0.66 18.11
N ARG A 191 -37.85 -0.49 18.31
CA ARG A 191 -38.58 -1.17 17.24
C ARG A 191 -39.75 -0.34 16.71
N GLN A 192 -40.52 0.32 17.58
CA GLN A 192 -41.60 1.21 17.15
C GLN A 192 -41.12 2.37 16.26
N LEU A 193 -39.88 2.84 16.44
CA LEU A 193 -39.27 3.89 15.62
C LEU A 193 -38.68 3.37 14.29
N LEU A 194 -38.30 2.09 14.22
CA LEU A 194 -37.71 1.47 13.03
C LEU A 194 -38.76 0.87 12.08
N ASP A 195 -39.93 0.50 12.60
CA ASP A 195 -41.02 -0.13 11.82
C ASP A 195 -41.99 0.87 11.18
N GLU A 196 -41.79 2.20 11.29
CA GLU A 196 -42.57 3.14 10.49
C GLU A 196 -42.17 3.01 9.00
N PRO A 197 -43.04 2.46 8.13
CA PRO A 197 -42.71 2.33 6.72
C PRO A 197 -42.66 3.74 6.11
N ALA A 198 -41.47 4.13 5.67
CA ALA A 198 -41.26 5.35 4.89
C ALA A 198 -42.24 5.37 3.72
N THR A 199 -43.32 6.14 3.87
CA THR A 199 -44.27 6.44 2.80
C THR A 199 -43.57 7.37 1.82
N LEU A 200 -42.87 6.77 0.86
CA LEU A 200 -42.18 7.48 -0.21
C LEU A 200 -43.20 8.24 -1.08
N PRO A 201 -43.04 9.57 -1.26
CA PRO A 201 -43.82 10.27 -2.27
C PRO A 201 -43.28 9.91 -3.66
N HIS A 202 -44.21 9.50 -4.52
CA HIS A 202 -44.06 9.32 -5.96
C HIS A 202 -43.36 10.51 -6.65
N ARG A 203 -42.52 10.20 -7.65
CA ARG A 203 -42.52 10.75 -9.04
C ARG A 203 -41.15 11.26 -9.54
N ALA A 204 -40.72 10.67 -10.66
CA ALA A 204 -39.57 11.01 -11.51
C ALA A 204 -39.75 12.35 -12.27
N PRO A 205 -38.76 12.85 -13.06
CA PRO A 205 -38.50 12.25 -14.38
C PRO A 205 -37.02 12.20 -14.84
N ALA A 206 -36.86 11.44 -15.92
CA ALA A 206 -35.66 11.10 -16.67
C ALA A 206 -34.92 12.32 -17.27
N PHE A 207 -33.60 12.19 -17.40
CA PHE A 207 -32.76 13.06 -18.21
C PHE A 207 -32.14 12.27 -19.36
N ASP A 208 -32.31 12.82 -20.56
CA ASP A 208 -31.84 12.34 -21.86
C ASP A 208 -30.32 12.25 -21.97
N GLU A 209 -29.84 11.17 -22.59
CA GLU A 209 -28.45 10.98 -23.03
C GLU A 209 -28.18 11.78 -24.33
N ALA A 210 -27.07 12.53 -24.36
CA ALA A 210 -26.55 13.20 -25.55
C ALA A 210 -25.35 12.41 -26.16
N PRO A 211 -25.10 12.50 -27.49
CA PRO A 211 -24.30 11.52 -28.21
C PRO A 211 -22.79 11.83 -28.31
N LEU A 212 -22.02 10.75 -28.48
CA LEU A 212 -20.58 10.67 -28.71
C LEU A 212 -20.10 11.39 -29.98
N ILE A 213 -19.04 12.18 -29.84
CA ILE A 213 -18.28 12.78 -30.95
C ILE A 213 -17.21 11.79 -31.43
N ALA A 214 -17.30 11.41 -32.71
CA ALA A 214 -16.32 10.60 -33.41
C ALA A 214 -15.08 11.44 -33.79
N VAL A 215 -13.89 10.99 -33.37
CA VAL A 215 -12.61 11.56 -33.80
C VAL A 215 -12.05 10.68 -34.91
N GLY A 216 -12.09 11.19 -36.15
CA GLY A 216 -11.40 10.61 -37.30
C GLY A 216 -9.92 11.00 -37.28
N HIS A 217 -9.02 10.02 -37.40
CA HIS A 217 -7.60 10.25 -37.63
C HIS A 217 -7.23 9.78 -39.03
N LEU A 218 -6.89 10.73 -39.89
CA LEU A 218 -6.42 10.52 -41.27
C LEU A 218 -5.02 9.91 -41.27
N GLY A 219 -4.83 8.90 -42.13
CA GLY A 219 -3.54 8.30 -42.47
C GLY A 219 -2.69 9.21 -43.34
N ARG A 220 -1.38 9.07 -43.21
CA ARG A 220 -0.35 9.74 -44.00
C ARG A 220 0.66 8.69 -44.44
N GLU A 221 0.67 8.38 -45.73
CA GLU A 221 1.76 7.63 -46.38
C GLU A 221 2.96 8.57 -46.61
N PRO A 222 4.20 8.06 -46.57
CA PRO A 222 5.35 8.71 -47.18
C PRO A 222 5.68 8.07 -48.54
N ASP A 223 5.84 8.95 -49.53
CA ASP A 223 6.32 8.67 -50.88
C ASP A 223 7.75 8.11 -50.90
N ASP A 224 7.94 7.10 -51.76
CA ASP A 224 9.22 6.61 -52.25
C ASP A 224 9.97 7.69 -53.04
N LEU A 225 11.25 7.91 -52.73
CA LEU A 225 12.19 8.62 -53.59
C LEU A 225 13.50 7.82 -53.73
N VAL A 226 13.61 7.24 -54.94
CA VAL A 226 14.75 6.87 -55.79
C VAL A 226 16.16 7.02 -55.22
#